data_AF-A0AB40C984-F1
#
_entry.id   AF-A0AB40C984-F1
#
_cell.length_a   1.000
_cell.length_b   1.000
_cell.length_c   1.000
_cell.angle_alpha   90.00
_cell.angle_beta   90.00
_cell.angle_gamma   90.00
#
_symmetry.space_group_name_H-M   'P 1'
#
loop_
_entity.id
_entity.type
_entity.pdbx_description
1 polymer ?
#
loop_
_entity_poly.entity_id
_entity_poly.type
_entity_poly.pdbx_seq_one_letter_code
_entity_poly.pdbx_strand_id
1 'polypeptide(L)'
;MLSGNLRRRLHHGDLDGRRNEHVDTSGTDGLNEPLLGTYSYDERHTKEYGDKRQQDIWDDKKKEQLHWAQLFCNLVAQWGQWLANIFHNSGSILGRMLPPIIFSGQDNLPLLLSPLQEERLRNLKQRLGIPFDSACVDHQDALRQLWRLAYPGRQVPPLKSELWKEMGWQGSDPSTDFRGGGFVSLENLIFFAKTYPDSFQGLLHKRDGRRAEWEYPFAVAGINISFMLVQMLELELAGRPSSKAGICFIKLLGEDEMAFDNLYCVAFQMMDAQWLAKRASYMEFNEVLKATRTQLERELSLDDVFSIRDLPAYNMLTR
;
A
#
# COMPACT_ATOMS: atom_id res chain seq x y z
N MET A 1 29.59 -59.41 -26.00
CA MET A 1 31.06 -59.42 -26.21
C MET A 1 31.71 -58.82 -24.97
N LEU A 2 32.71 -59.55 -24.42
CA LEU A 2 33.95 -59.09 -23.75
C LEU A 2 33.84 -57.92 -22.75
N SER A 3 34.00 -58.15 -21.42
CA SER A 3 35.27 -58.41 -20.69
C SER A 3 36.11 -57.13 -20.48
N GLY A 4 36.71 -56.84 -19.32
CA GLY A 4 36.78 -57.55 -18.05
C GLY A 4 37.77 -56.88 -17.07
N ASN A 5 37.67 -57.24 -15.78
CA ASN A 5 38.53 -56.90 -14.63
C ASN A 5 39.93 -56.28 -14.88
N LEU A 6 40.36 -55.37 -13.97
CA LEU A 6 41.50 -55.69 -13.10
C LEU A 6 41.52 -54.91 -11.77
N ARG A 7 42.11 -55.54 -10.75
CA ARG A 7 42.26 -55.08 -9.36
C ARG A 7 43.77 -55.10 -9.03
N ARG A 8 44.33 -54.05 -8.42
CA ARG A 8 45.64 -54.13 -7.74
C ARG A 8 45.64 -53.34 -6.43
N ARG A 9 46.05 -54.01 -5.36
CA ARG A 9 46.52 -53.41 -4.11
C ARG A 9 48.05 -53.31 -4.16
N LEU A 10 48.63 -52.44 -3.35
CA LEU A 10 49.94 -52.67 -2.73
C LEU A 10 49.81 -52.47 -1.20
N HIS A 11 50.78 -52.97 -0.45
CA HIS A 11 50.65 -53.39 0.96
C HIS A 11 51.96 -53.09 1.72
N HIS A 12 51.91 -52.95 3.07
CA HIS A 12 53.05 -52.77 4.02
C HIS A 12 53.84 -51.45 3.84
N GLY A 13 54.59 -50.87 4.80
CA GLY A 13 54.90 -51.16 6.22
C GLY A 13 56.17 -50.35 6.63
N ASP A 14 56.63 -50.24 7.89
CA ASP A 14 56.05 -50.58 9.20
C ASP A 14 56.98 -50.08 10.37
N LEU A 15 56.53 -50.13 11.64
CA LEU A 15 57.30 -50.06 12.94
C LEU A 15 58.03 -48.76 13.44
N ASP A 16 57.76 -48.47 14.74
CA ASP A 16 58.62 -48.04 15.88
C ASP A 16 59.59 -46.82 15.89
N GLY A 17 59.60 -46.09 17.04
CA GLY A 17 60.66 -45.12 17.41
C GLY A 17 60.48 -44.33 18.73
N ARG A 18 61.07 -44.83 19.84
CA ARG A 18 61.28 -44.19 21.18
C ARG A 18 61.80 -42.72 21.15
N ARG A 19 61.41 -41.78 22.04
CA ARG A 19 61.51 -41.60 23.54
C ARG A 19 62.72 -40.75 23.98
N ASN A 20 62.48 -39.76 24.86
CA ASN A 20 63.31 -39.16 25.96
C ASN A 20 62.90 -37.67 26.13
N GLU A 21 62.47 -37.10 27.28
CA GLU A 21 62.89 -37.12 28.70
C GLU A 21 63.99 -36.12 29.10
N HIS A 22 63.61 -34.97 29.69
CA HIS A 22 64.21 -34.26 30.86
C HIS A 22 63.42 -32.95 31.17
N VAL A 23 63.07 -32.49 32.40
CA VAL A 23 63.68 -32.51 33.76
C VAL A 23 64.80 -31.45 33.90
N ASP A 24 64.84 -30.49 34.86
CA ASP A 24 63.90 -30.08 35.93
C ASP A 24 64.26 -28.70 36.59
N THR A 25 63.24 -28.03 37.19
CA THR A 25 63.25 -27.25 38.47
C THR A 25 63.87 -25.84 38.69
N SER A 26 63.25 -25.16 39.70
CA SER A 26 63.59 -23.96 40.50
C SER A 26 62.86 -22.65 40.12
N GLY A 27 62.22 -21.88 41.03
CA GLY A 27 61.79 -22.18 42.42
C GLY A 27 61.40 -20.93 43.24
N THR A 28 60.26 -20.97 43.98
CA THR A 28 59.80 -20.05 45.05
C THR A 28 59.40 -18.60 44.63
N ASP A 29 58.41 -17.89 45.20
CA ASP A 29 57.43 -18.13 46.29
C ASP A 29 56.16 -17.25 46.07
N GLY A 30 55.00 -17.53 46.69
CA GLY A 30 53.89 -16.56 46.73
C GLY A 30 52.41 -17.02 46.83
N LEU A 31 52.00 -17.59 47.98
CA LEU A 31 50.64 -17.49 48.58
C LEU A 31 49.37 -18.07 47.88
N ASN A 32 48.88 -19.20 48.44
CA ASN A 32 47.46 -19.58 48.66
C ASN A 32 46.39 -19.43 47.55
N GLU A 33 46.11 -20.52 46.81
CA GLU A 33 44.81 -20.78 46.14
C GLU A 33 44.34 -22.25 46.33
N PRO A 34 43.07 -22.51 46.72
CA PRO A 34 42.52 -23.86 46.73
C PRO A 34 41.59 -24.16 45.53
N LEU A 35 42.15 -24.90 44.57
CA LEU A 35 41.49 -25.97 43.81
C LEU A 35 40.04 -25.77 43.30
N LEU A 36 39.89 -25.19 42.10
CA LEU A 36 38.94 -25.67 41.08
C LEU A 36 39.38 -25.17 39.68
N GLY A 37 39.26 -26.03 38.66
CA GLY A 37 39.92 -25.82 37.37
C GLY A 37 39.38 -24.63 36.55
N THR A 38 40.30 -23.95 35.86
CA THR A 38 40.01 -22.88 34.90
C THR A 38 39.26 -23.41 33.67
N TYR A 39 37.95 -23.22 33.65
CA TYR A 39 37.17 -23.27 32.41
C TYR A 39 37.13 -21.88 31.77
N SER A 40 37.94 -21.67 30.72
CA SER A 40 37.72 -20.55 29.81
C SER A 40 36.42 -20.79 29.04
N TYR A 41 35.37 -20.03 29.34
CA TYR A 41 34.17 -20.02 28.51
C TYR A 41 34.52 -19.41 27.14
N ASP A 42 34.33 -20.19 26.08
CA ASP A 42 34.73 -19.81 24.71
C ASP A 42 33.74 -18.77 24.15
N GLU A 43 34.08 -17.49 24.30
CA GLU A 43 33.25 -16.32 23.94
C GLU A 43 33.11 -16.11 22.41
N ARG A 44 33.27 -17.18 21.62
CA ARG A 44 33.16 -17.19 20.15
C ARG A 44 31.88 -17.82 19.63
N HIS A 45 31.25 -18.76 20.34
CA HIS A 45 30.06 -19.45 19.83
C HIS A 45 28.72 -18.72 20.07
N THR A 46 28.60 -17.88 21.08
CA THR A 46 27.39 -17.06 21.31
C THR A 46 27.27 -15.89 20.34
N LYS A 47 28.38 -15.27 19.96
CA LYS A 47 28.39 -14.23 18.92
C LYS A 47 27.95 -14.78 17.57
N GLU A 48 28.50 -15.92 17.15
CA GLU A 48 28.20 -16.52 15.84
C GLU A 48 26.73 -16.98 15.72
N TYR A 49 26.10 -17.43 16.81
CA TYR A 49 24.68 -17.80 16.82
C TYR A 49 23.74 -16.58 16.84
N GLY A 50 24.11 -15.51 17.56
CA GLY A 50 23.35 -14.26 17.55
C GLY A 50 23.40 -13.58 16.18
N ASP A 51 24.61 -13.50 15.61
CA ASP A 51 24.87 -12.91 14.30
C ASP A 51 24.18 -13.70 13.19
N LYS A 52 24.29 -15.05 13.16
CA LYS A 52 23.51 -15.88 12.22
C LYS A 52 22.01 -15.66 12.34
N ARG A 53 21.45 -15.60 13.55
CA ARG A 53 20.00 -15.38 13.73
C ARG A 53 19.55 -13.99 13.28
N GLN A 54 20.39 -12.96 13.44
CA GLN A 54 20.12 -11.62 12.92
C GLN A 54 20.33 -11.54 11.40
N GLN A 55 21.31 -12.27 10.85
CA GLN A 55 21.55 -12.43 9.43
C GLN A 55 20.37 -13.15 8.76
N ASP A 56 19.87 -14.24 9.34
CA ASP A 56 18.70 -15.00 8.88
C ASP A 56 17.44 -14.13 8.89
N ILE A 57 17.18 -13.39 9.99
CA ILE A 57 16.07 -12.42 10.07
C ILE A 57 16.22 -11.30 9.04
N TRP A 58 17.44 -10.82 8.79
CA TRP A 58 17.71 -9.78 7.80
C TRP A 58 17.57 -10.29 6.36
N ASP A 59 18.06 -11.49 6.06
CA ASP A 59 17.94 -12.12 4.75
C ASP A 59 16.50 -12.59 4.47
N ASP A 60 15.72 -13.02 5.46
CA ASP A 60 14.29 -13.28 5.29
C ASP A 60 13.51 -11.98 5.06
N LYS A 61 13.76 -10.92 5.83
CA LYS A 61 13.18 -9.59 5.60
C LYS A 61 13.59 -8.99 4.24
N LYS A 62 14.76 -9.35 3.73
CA LYS A 62 15.26 -8.97 2.40
C LYS A 62 14.67 -9.83 1.28
N LYS A 63 14.44 -11.14 1.50
CA LYS A 63 13.67 -12.01 0.60
C LYS A 63 12.23 -11.54 0.52
N GLU A 64 11.61 -11.16 1.65
CA GLU A 64 10.32 -10.47 1.68
C GLU A 64 10.39 -9.21 0.84
N GLN A 65 11.35 -8.30 1.05
CA GLN A 65 11.48 -7.07 0.25
C GLN A 65 11.69 -7.33 -1.26
N LEU A 66 12.42 -8.38 -1.64
CA LEU A 66 12.58 -8.81 -3.03
C LEU A 66 11.26 -9.39 -3.59
N HIS A 67 10.57 -10.22 -2.83
CA HIS A 67 9.26 -10.76 -3.17
C HIS A 67 8.22 -9.65 -3.31
N TRP A 68 8.20 -8.68 -2.39
CA TRP A 68 7.44 -7.44 -2.46
C TRP A 68 7.78 -6.66 -3.73
N ALA A 69 9.06 -6.38 -4.01
CA ALA A 69 9.46 -5.66 -5.23
C ALA A 69 9.00 -6.39 -6.50
N GLN A 70 9.02 -7.71 -6.51
CA GLN A 70 8.61 -8.54 -7.64
C GLN A 70 7.08 -8.63 -7.78
N LEU A 71 6.34 -8.68 -6.68
CA LEU A 71 4.88 -8.51 -6.63
C LEU A 71 4.49 -7.10 -7.10
N PHE A 72 5.16 -6.05 -6.61
CA PHE A 72 4.96 -4.67 -7.02
C PHE A 72 5.22 -4.47 -8.53
N CYS A 73 6.29 -5.02 -9.09
CA CYS A 73 6.56 -4.94 -10.53
C CYS A 73 5.50 -5.68 -11.37
N ASN A 74 5.11 -6.89 -10.96
CA ASN A 74 4.05 -7.64 -11.63
C ASN A 74 2.69 -6.94 -11.52
N LEU A 75 2.40 -6.30 -10.39
CA LEU A 75 1.19 -5.50 -10.22
C LEU A 75 1.25 -4.20 -11.01
N VAL A 76 2.35 -3.43 -11.03
CA VAL A 76 2.46 -2.23 -11.89
C VAL A 76 2.21 -2.56 -13.37
N ALA A 77 2.62 -3.75 -13.83
CA ALA A 77 2.27 -4.26 -15.16
C ALA A 77 0.77 -4.62 -15.30
N GLN A 78 0.18 -5.33 -14.33
CA GLN A 78 -1.25 -5.62 -14.30
C GLN A 78 -2.12 -4.36 -14.16
N TRP A 79 -1.64 -3.33 -13.47
CA TRP A 79 -2.26 -2.02 -13.37
C TRP A 79 -2.28 -1.34 -14.73
N GLY A 80 -1.15 -1.31 -15.46
CA GLY A 80 -1.13 -0.81 -16.83
C GLY A 80 -2.15 -1.51 -17.75
N GLN A 81 -2.32 -2.83 -17.60
CA GLN A 81 -3.30 -3.61 -18.36
C GLN A 81 -4.75 -3.43 -17.88
N TRP A 82 -4.99 -3.32 -16.56
CA TRP A 82 -6.31 -3.08 -15.97
C TRP A 82 -6.81 -1.67 -16.30
N LEU A 83 -5.92 -0.67 -16.22
CA LEU A 83 -6.16 0.70 -16.68
C LEU A 83 -6.53 0.71 -18.18
N ALA A 84 -5.69 0.09 -19.02
CA ALA A 84 -5.96 -0.01 -20.46
C ALA A 84 -7.31 -0.69 -20.77
N ASN A 85 -7.66 -1.74 -20.03
CA ASN A 85 -8.92 -2.46 -20.20
C ASN A 85 -10.15 -1.67 -19.68
N ILE A 86 -10.01 -0.81 -18.66
CA ILE A 86 -11.09 0.10 -18.26
C ILE A 86 -11.32 1.18 -19.31
N PHE A 87 -10.26 1.74 -19.89
CA PHE A 87 -10.38 2.64 -21.07
C PHE A 87 -11.03 1.92 -22.27
N HIS A 88 -10.80 0.61 -22.46
CA HIS A 88 -11.36 -0.14 -23.58
C HIS A 88 -12.81 -0.61 -23.38
N ASN A 89 -13.18 -1.01 -22.16
CA ASN A 89 -14.51 -1.53 -21.85
C ASN A 89 -15.54 -0.42 -21.57
N SER A 90 -15.09 0.84 -21.53
CA SER A 90 -15.92 2.05 -21.40
C SER A 90 -16.23 2.68 -22.77
N GLY A 91 -16.83 1.92 -23.69
CA GLY A 91 -17.53 2.47 -24.86
C GLY A 91 -16.68 3.05 -26.02
N SER A 92 -16.16 2.16 -26.88
CA SER A 92 -15.98 2.36 -28.34
C SER A 92 -15.48 3.72 -28.87
N ILE A 93 -14.19 3.79 -29.23
CA ILE A 93 -13.60 4.89 -30.04
C ILE A 93 -13.49 4.55 -31.56
N LEU A 94 -13.80 3.33 -31.99
CA LEU A 94 -13.66 2.88 -33.38
C LEU A 94 -15.00 2.46 -34.00
N GLY A 95 -15.70 3.39 -34.65
CA GLY A 95 -16.96 3.04 -35.35
C GLY A 95 -17.89 4.14 -35.87
N ARG A 96 -17.46 5.40 -36.07
CA ARG A 96 -18.32 6.41 -36.73
C ARG A 96 -18.40 6.21 -38.25
N MET A 97 -19.21 5.25 -38.73
CA MET A 97 -19.76 5.21 -40.10
C MET A 97 -21.03 4.31 -40.19
N LEU A 98 -22.14 4.70 -39.54
CA LEU A 98 -23.49 4.22 -39.91
C LEU A 98 -24.54 5.33 -39.65
N PRO A 99 -25.62 5.42 -40.44
CA PRO A 99 -26.63 6.47 -40.32
C PRO A 99 -27.54 6.30 -39.09
N PRO A 100 -28.21 7.37 -38.62
CA PRO A 100 -28.95 7.34 -37.36
C PRO A 100 -30.24 6.50 -37.46
N ILE A 101 -30.30 5.42 -36.70
CA ILE A 101 -31.56 4.75 -36.36
C ILE A 101 -32.19 5.55 -35.20
N ILE A 102 -33.34 6.16 -35.45
CA ILE A 102 -34.10 6.90 -34.45
C ILE A 102 -34.74 5.90 -33.48
N PHE A 103 -34.23 5.81 -32.26
CA PHE A 103 -34.96 5.23 -31.13
C PHE A 103 -35.69 6.34 -30.37
N SER A 104 -37.00 6.22 -30.27
CA SER A 104 -37.86 7.17 -29.56
C SER A 104 -38.02 6.79 -28.09
N GLY A 105 -37.81 7.76 -27.19
CA GLY A 105 -38.44 7.77 -25.86
C GLY A 105 -37.56 7.47 -24.64
N GLN A 106 -36.68 8.40 -24.26
CA GLN A 106 -36.78 9.15 -22.99
C GLN A 106 -35.64 10.17 -22.86
N ASP A 107 -36.01 11.44 -22.90
CA ASP A 107 -35.30 12.65 -22.44
C ASP A 107 -33.78 12.57 -22.17
N ASN A 108 -33.00 12.57 -23.24
CA ASN A 108 -31.61 13.11 -23.21
C ASN A 108 -31.63 14.65 -23.08
N LEU A 109 -32.27 15.17 -22.03
CA LEU A 109 -32.15 16.58 -21.69
C LEU A 109 -30.72 16.80 -21.18
N PRO A 110 -29.91 17.71 -21.77
CA PRO A 110 -28.56 17.93 -21.29
C PRO A 110 -28.61 18.38 -19.83
N LEU A 111 -27.83 17.71 -18.97
CA LEU A 111 -27.74 17.99 -17.53
C LEU A 111 -27.54 19.48 -17.29
N LEU A 112 -28.62 20.17 -16.91
CA LEU A 112 -28.59 21.61 -16.66
C LEU A 112 -28.06 21.82 -15.23
N LEU A 113 -26.76 22.03 -15.15
CA LEU A 113 -26.09 22.32 -13.89
C LEU A 113 -26.44 23.75 -13.45
N SER A 114 -26.61 23.96 -12.15
CA SER A 114 -26.66 25.32 -11.60
C SER A 114 -25.30 26.00 -11.74
N PRO A 115 -25.21 27.35 -11.76
CA PRO A 115 -23.93 28.04 -11.83
C PRO A 115 -22.95 27.62 -10.72
N LEU A 116 -23.46 27.35 -9.51
CA LEU A 116 -22.68 26.85 -8.37
C LEU A 116 -22.16 25.42 -8.61
N GLN A 117 -22.95 24.54 -9.20
CA GLN A 117 -22.50 23.19 -9.58
C GLN A 117 -21.42 23.23 -10.67
N GLU A 118 -21.52 24.14 -11.64
CA GLU A 118 -20.48 24.33 -12.66
C GLU A 118 -19.18 24.89 -12.08
N GLU A 119 -19.28 25.84 -11.15
CA GLU A 119 -18.14 26.42 -10.45
C GLU A 119 -17.44 25.36 -9.59
N ARG A 120 -18.17 24.66 -8.71
CA ARG A 120 -17.59 23.61 -7.85
C ARG A 120 -17.03 22.43 -8.66
N LEU A 121 -17.70 22.01 -9.73
CA LEU A 121 -17.15 20.98 -10.63
C LEU A 121 -15.86 21.43 -11.32
N ARG A 122 -15.76 22.70 -11.72
CA ARG A 122 -14.55 23.28 -12.30
C ARG A 122 -13.41 23.34 -11.29
N ASN A 123 -13.69 23.82 -10.08
CA ASN A 123 -12.72 23.90 -8.98
C ASN A 123 -12.20 22.49 -8.61
N LEU A 124 -13.10 21.51 -8.51
CA LEU A 124 -12.74 20.11 -8.27
C LEU A 124 -11.87 19.57 -9.42
N LYS A 125 -12.29 19.71 -10.69
CA LYS A 125 -11.46 19.26 -11.83
C LYS A 125 -10.11 19.95 -11.90
N GLN A 126 -10.00 21.21 -11.47
CA GLN A 126 -8.72 21.90 -11.33
C GLN A 126 -7.85 21.27 -10.24
N ARG A 127 -8.40 21.00 -9.03
CA ARG A 127 -7.69 20.28 -7.95
C ARG A 127 -7.20 18.90 -8.41
N LEU A 128 -8.07 18.12 -9.06
CA LEU A 128 -7.75 16.80 -9.60
C LEU A 128 -6.61 16.83 -10.64
N GLY A 129 -6.52 17.92 -11.42
CA GLY A 129 -5.50 18.10 -12.45
C GLY A 129 -4.10 18.47 -11.96
N ILE A 130 -3.89 18.66 -10.65
CA ILE A 130 -2.58 19.01 -10.08
C ILE A 130 -1.75 17.73 -9.84
N PRO A 131 -0.65 17.50 -10.58
CA PRO A 131 0.27 16.41 -10.27
C PRO A 131 1.02 16.69 -8.98
N PHE A 132 1.39 15.65 -8.24
CA PHE A 132 2.31 15.81 -7.12
C PHE A 132 3.71 16.19 -7.66
N ASP A 133 4.21 17.35 -7.24
CA ASP A 133 5.57 17.80 -7.51
C ASP A 133 6.42 17.74 -6.24
N SER A 134 7.49 16.94 -6.29
CA SER A 134 8.47 16.79 -5.22
C SER A 134 9.34 18.03 -4.96
N ALA A 135 9.45 18.96 -5.92
CA ALA A 135 10.18 20.21 -5.78
C ALA A 135 9.35 21.32 -5.12
N CYS A 136 8.02 21.26 -5.23
CA CYS A 136 7.09 22.21 -4.63
C CYS A 136 7.10 22.12 -3.09
N VAL A 137 7.36 23.26 -2.43
CA VAL A 137 7.41 23.35 -0.95
C VAL A 137 6.07 22.99 -0.32
N ASP A 138 4.96 23.48 -0.87
CA ASP A 138 3.62 23.24 -0.34
C ASP A 138 3.23 21.76 -0.39
N HIS A 139 3.59 21.05 -1.47
CA HIS A 139 3.39 19.61 -1.58
C HIS A 139 4.23 18.82 -0.57
N GLN A 140 5.48 19.24 -0.35
CA GLN A 140 6.33 18.65 0.70
C GLN A 140 5.75 18.91 2.09
N ASP A 141 5.24 20.10 2.37
CA ASP A 141 4.66 20.45 3.66
C ASP A 141 3.30 19.78 3.92
N ALA A 142 2.51 19.54 2.88
CA ALA A 142 1.35 18.64 2.94
C ALA A 142 1.76 17.21 3.34
N LEU A 143 2.82 16.66 2.73
CA LEU A 143 3.32 15.33 3.08
C LEU A 143 3.84 15.26 4.54
N ARG A 144 4.54 16.31 4.99
CA ARG A 144 4.95 16.47 6.39
C ARG A 144 3.74 16.63 7.33
N GLN A 145 2.68 17.30 6.90
CA GLN A 145 1.43 17.45 7.66
C GLN A 145 0.71 16.11 7.82
N LEU A 146 0.61 15.31 6.75
CA LEU A 146 0.05 13.95 6.83
C LEU A 146 0.80 13.09 7.86
N TRP A 147 2.14 13.13 7.88
CA TRP A 147 2.92 12.43 8.89
C TRP A 147 2.59 12.88 10.32
N ARG A 148 2.48 14.18 10.57
CA ARG A 148 2.14 14.72 11.91
C ARG A 148 0.74 14.29 12.39
N LEU A 149 -0.22 14.17 11.47
CA LEU A 149 -1.59 13.74 11.75
C LEU A 149 -1.68 12.22 11.98
N ALA A 150 -0.94 11.45 11.18
CA ALA A 150 -0.87 9.99 11.29
C ALA A 150 -0.11 9.52 12.54
N TYR A 151 0.97 10.22 12.89
CA TYR A 151 1.87 9.84 13.97
C TYR A 151 2.11 11.00 14.97
N PRO A 152 1.09 11.38 15.76
CA PRO A 152 1.24 12.41 16.78
C PRO A 152 2.45 12.14 17.71
N GLY A 153 3.27 13.17 17.93
CA GLY A 153 4.45 13.09 18.79
C GLY A 153 5.69 12.40 18.19
N ARG A 154 5.61 11.76 17.02
CA ARG A 154 6.81 11.26 16.31
C ARG A 154 7.46 12.39 15.50
N GLN A 155 8.79 12.42 15.46
CA GLN A 155 9.52 13.34 14.59
C GLN A 155 9.14 13.10 13.12
N VAL A 156 8.97 14.17 12.35
CA VAL A 156 8.73 14.07 10.91
C VAL A 156 10.01 13.59 10.22
N PRO A 157 10.00 12.50 9.45
CA PRO A 157 11.18 12.02 8.75
C PRO A 157 11.58 12.96 7.62
N PRO A 158 12.82 12.85 7.11
CA PRO A 158 13.19 13.41 5.82
C PRO A 158 12.25 12.90 4.72
N LEU A 159 12.07 13.68 3.65
CA LEU A 159 11.17 13.34 2.54
C LEU A 159 11.49 11.99 1.87
N LYS A 160 12.74 11.53 1.99
CA LYS A 160 13.15 10.17 1.64
C LYS A 160 13.63 9.46 2.90
N SER A 161 12.92 8.42 3.32
CA SER A 161 13.18 7.66 4.55
C SER A 161 12.45 6.32 4.54
N GLU A 162 13.07 5.26 5.08
CA GLU A 162 12.41 3.95 5.24
C GLU A 162 11.18 4.02 6.17
N LEU A 163 11.10 5.03 7.05
CA LEU A 163 9.95 5.27 7.93
C LEU A 163 8.63 5.50 7.18
N TRP A 164 8.67 5.97 5.92
CA TRP A 164 7.46 6.12 5.11
C TRP A 164 6.77 4.77 4.85
N LYS A 165 7.52 3.66 4.75
CA LYS A 165 6.94 2.32 4.54
C LYS A 165 6.01 1.89 5.68
N GLU A 166 6.18 2.42 6.89
CA GLU A 166 5.27 2.17 8.02
C GLU A 166 3.85 2.69 7.78
N MET A 167 3.70 3.78 7.00
CA MET A 167 2.39 4.31 6.58
C MET A 167 1.82 3.54 5.36
N GLY A 168 2.54 2.55 4.83
CA GLY A 168 2.15 1.83 3.62
C GLY A 168 2.36 2.63 2.33
N TRP A 169 3.42 3.44 2.25
CA TRP A 169 3.98 3.90 0.98
C TRP A 169 4.81 2.77 0.35
N GLN A 170 4.84 2.64 -0.99
CA GLN A 170 5.53 1.54 -1.69
C GLN A 170 7.06 1.62 -1.50
N GLY A 171 7.61 2.84 -1.48
CA GLY A 171 9.04 3.11 -1.33
C GLY A 171 9.37 3.90 -0.08
N SER A 172 10.66 4.20 0.09
CA SER A 172 11.13 5.22 1.04
C SER A 172 10.93 6.65 0.52
N ASP A 173 10.40 6.83 -0.69
CA ASP A 173 10.13 8.11 -1.33
C ASP A 173 8.67 8.16 -1.81
N PRO A 174 7.75 8.71 -0.98
CA PRO A 174 6.32 8.79 -1.31
C PRO A 174 6.00 9.54 -2.60
N SER A 175 6.91 10.38 -3.09
CA SER A 175 6.69 11.12 -4.35
C SER A 175 6.49 10.18 -5.55
N THR A 176 6.95 8.93 -5.46
CA THR A 176 6.85 7.93 -6.54
C THR A 176 5.46 7.30 -6.66
N ASP A 177 4.67 7.30 -5.58
CA ASP A 177 3.35 6.67 -5.48
C ASP A 177 2.24 7.52 -6.11
N PHE A 178 2.36 8.86 -6.07
CA PHE A 178 1.32 9.81 -6.51
C PHE A 178 1.04 9.87 -8.03
N ARG A 179 1.66 9.00 -8.85
CA ARG A 179 1.53 9.02 -10.31
C ARG A 179 0.10 8.79 -10.82
N GLY A 180 -0.70 8.02 -10.08
CA GLY A 180 -2.10 7.77 -10.41
C GLY A 180 -3.07 8.77 -9.76
N GLY A 181 -2.91 9.02 -8.46
CA GLY A 181 -3.86 9.84 -7.68
C GLY A 181 -3.57 11.34 -7.61
N GLY A 182 -2.46 11.83 -8.18
CA GLY A 182 -2.09 13.25 -8.17
C GLY A 182 -1.91 13.84 -6.77
N PHE A 183 -1.83 15.17 -6.67
CA PHE A 183 -1.74 15.86 -5.38
C PHE A 183 -3.03 15.73 -4.55
N VAL A 184 -4.20 15.68 -5.19
CA VAL A 184 -5.50 15.52 -4.50
C VAL A 184 -5.57 14.27 -3.62
N SER A 185 -4.90 13.18 -3.98
CA SER A 185 -4.88 11.97 -3.14
C SER A 185 -4.14 12.18 -1.79
N LEU A 186 -3.17 13.09 -1.74
CA LEU A 186 -2.57 13.57 -0.49
C LEU A 186 -3.52 14.51 0.27
N GLU A 187 -4.22 15.41 -0.44
CA GLU A 187 -5.25 16.25 0.19
C GLU A 187 -6.35 15.40 0.85
N ASN A 188 -6.81 14.34 0.17
CA ASN A 188 -7.83 13.42 0.68
C ASN A 188 -7.37 12.67 1.94
N LEU A 189 -6.14 12.15 1.97
CA LEU A 189 -5.56 11.52 3.17
C LEU A 189 -5.48 12.51 4.34
N ILE A 190 -5.08 13.75 4.08
CA ILE A 190 -5.02 14.82 5.09
C ILE A 190 -6.41 15.22 5.57
N PHE A 191 -7.39 15.32 4.66
CA PHE A 191 -8.78 15.62 4.99
C PHE A 191 -9.38 14.51 5.87
N PHE A 192 -9.14 13.25 5.54
CA PHE A 192 -9.61 12.11 6.33
C PHE A 192 -9.03 12.17 7.75
N ALA A 193 -7.71 12.36 7.88
CA ALA A 193 -7.03 12.46 9.18
C ALA A 193 -7.48 13.65 10.04
N LYS A 194 -7.96 14.75 9.43
CA LYS A 194 -8.50 15.92 10.14
C LYS A 194 -9.98 15.80 10.49
N THR A 195 -10.78 15.19 9.62
CA THR A 195 -12.25 15.22 9.71
C THR A 195 -12.83 14.02 10.43
N TYR A 196 -12.16 12.86 10.35
CA TYR A 196 -12.55 11.59 10.99
C TYR A 196 -11.32 10.90 11.60
N PRO A 197 -10.65 11.53 12.59
CA PRO A 197 -9.36 11.06 13.10
C PRO A 197 -9.44 9.65 13.68
N ASP A 198 -10.52 9.27 14.39
CA ASP A 198 -10.67 7.90 14.90
C ASP A 198 -10.74 6.84 13.79
N SER A 199 -11.53 7.07 12.73
CA SER A 199 -11.55 6.16 11.57
C SER A 199 -10.19 6.09 10.87
N PHE A 200 -9.56 7.24 10.61
CA PHE A 200 -8.24 7.29 9.99
C PHE A 200 -7.20 6.49 10.79
N GLN A 201 -7.19 6.66 12.11
CA GLN A 201 -6.29 5.96 13.04
C GLN A 201 -6.62 4.47 13.16
N GLY A 202 -7.90 4.08 13.08
CA GLY A 202 -8.34 2.68 12.99
C GLY A 202 -7.78 1.97 11.75
N LEU A 203 -7.91 2.61 10.58
CA LEU A 203 -7.46 2.07 9.29
C LEU A 203 -5.94 2.07 9.10
N LEU A 204 -5.25 3.08 9.65
CA LEU A 204 -3.79 3.17 9.65
C LEU A 204 -3.18 2.05 10.51
N HIS A 205 -3.70 1.87 11.73
CA HIS A 205 -3.18 0.90 12.69
C HIS A 205 -3.84 -0.48 12.63
N LYS A 206 -4.74 -0.73 11.66
CA LYS A 206 -5.39 -2.02 11.43
C LYS A 206 -6.10 -2.57 12.68
N ARG A 207 -6.71 -1.68 13.47
CA ARG A 207 -7.19 -1.98 14.84
C ARG A 207 -8.26 -3.06 14.89
N ASP A 208 -9.11 -3.11 13.87
CA ASP A 208 -10.31 -3.94 13.86
C ASP A 208 -10.18 -5.21 13.01
N GLY A 209 -10.89 -6.25 13.45
CA GLY A 209 -11.11 -7.49 12.70
C GLY A 209 -9.93 -8.48 12.72
N ARG A 210 -10.19 -9.69 12.20
CA ARG A 210 -9.13 -10.68 11.95
C ARG A 210 -8.59 -10.48 10.54
N ARG A 211 -7.32 -10.10 10.46
CA ARG A 211 -6.63 -9.69 9.24
C ARG A 211 -5.73 -10.78 8.67
N ALA A 212 -5.38 -10.63 7.39
CA ALA A 212 -4.39 -11.49 6.74
C ALA A 212 -2.98 -11.10 7.22
N GLU A 213 -1.99 -11.97 7.00
CA GLU A 213 -0.58 -11.60 7.15
C GLU A 213 -0.17 -10.55 6.10
N TRP A 214 -0.64 -10.75 4.86
CA TRP A 214 -0.39 -9.87 3.72
C TRP A 214 -1.53 -8.84 3.62
N GLU A 215 -1.49 -7.84 4.49
CA GLU A 215 -2.46 -6.73 4.52
C GLU A 215 -2.28 -5.72 3.38
N TYR A 216 -3.30 -4.87 3.15
CA TYR A 216 -3.17 -3.80 2.18
C TYR A 216 -2.30 -2.63 2.72
N PRO A 217 -1.40 -2.08 1.90
CA PRO A 217 -0.61 -0.90 2.26
C PRO A 217 -1.51 0.34 2.38
N PHE A 218 -1.57 0.96 3.56
CA PHE A 218 -2.54 2.01 3.89
C PHE A 218 -2.47 3.22 2.94
N ALA A 219 -1.32 3.88 2.81
CA ALA A 219 -1.21 5.07 1.96
C ALA A 219 -1.51 4.75 0.49
N VAL A 220 -0.89 3.71 -0.08
CA VAL A 220 -1.14 3.24 -1.46
C VAL A 220 -2.63 2.92 -1.69
N ALA A 221 -3.31 2.30 -0.73
CA ALA A 221 -4.74 2.07 -0.82
C ALA A 221 -5.55 3.38 -0.84
N GLY A 222 -5.13 4.37 -0.05
CA GLY A 222 -5.65 5.72 -0.12
C GLY A 222 -5.52 6.32 -1.52
N ILE A 223 -4.34 6.22 -2.17
CA ILE A 223 -4.13 6.73 -3.55
C ILE A 223 -5.08 6.05 -4.54
N ASN A 224 -5.26 4.73 -4.41
CA ASN A 224 -6.18 3.94 -5.24
C ASN A 224 -7.63 4.40 -5.12
N ILE A 225 -8.08 4.73 -3.91
CA ILE A 225 -9.47 5.14 -3.67
C ILE A 225 -9.76 6.50 -4.33
N SER A 226 -8.86 7.47 -4.21
CA SER A 226 -8.98 8.74 -4.94
C SER A 226 -9.09 8.51 -6.45
N PHE A 227 -8.19 7.68 -7.00
CA PHE A 227 -8.19 7.36 -8.43
C PHE A 227 -9.47 6.63 -8.88
N MET A 228 -9.90 5.62 -8.13
CA MET A 228 -11.14 4.87 -8.38
C MET A 228 -12.36 5.81 -8.38
N LEU A 229 -12.46 6.73 -7.42
CA LEU A 229 -13.55 7.71 -7.36
C LEU A 229 -13.53 8.65 -8.57
N VAL A 230 -12.37 9.18 -8.92
CA VAL A 230 -12.16 10.06 -10.09
C VAL A 230 -12.63 9.41 -11.39
N GLN A 231 -12.33 8.11 -11.58
CA GLN A 231 -12.82 7.33 -12.72
C GLN A 231 -14.32 7.00 -12.63
N MET A 232 -14.80 6.57 -11.47
CA MET A 232 -16.20 6.19 -11.23
C MET A 232 -17.18 7.34 -11.49
N LEU A 233 -16.74 8.57 -11.17
CA LEU A 233 -17.51 9.79 -11.29
C LEU A 233 -17.24 10.57 -12.60
N GLU A 234 -16.45 10.00 -13.52
CA GLU A 234 -16.12 10.59 -14.83
C GLU A 234 -15.50 12.00 -14.74
N LEU A 235 -14.67 12.24 -13.72
CA LEU A 235 -14.12 13.57 -13.44
C LEU A 235 -12.91 13.90 -14.33
N GLU A 236 -12.17 12.91 -14.83
CA GLU A 236 -11.04 13.09 -15.76
C GLU A 236 -11.46 13.56 -17.16
N LEU A 237 -12.68 13.21 -17.59
CA LEU A 237 -13.12 13.43 -18.96
C LEU A 237 -13.40 14.91 -19.23
N ALA A 238 -13.02 15.38 -20.43
CA ALA A 238 -13.36 16.69 -20.94
C ALA A 238 -14.88 16.75 -21.25
N GLY A 239 -15.66 17.19 -20.26
CA GLY A 239 -17.12 17.22 -20.31
C GLY A 239 -17.78 17.20 -18.93
N ARG A 240 -19.10 17.07 -18.92
CA ARG A 240 -19.90 16.79 -17.71
C ARG A 240 -20.02 15.25 -17.54
N PRO A 241 -20.05 14.72 -16.31
CA PRO A 241 -20.31 13.30 -16.08
C PRO A 241 -21.63 12.84 -16.69
N SER A 242 -21.63 11.61 -17.21
CA SER A 242 -22.74 10.95 -17.91
C SER A 242 -23.21 9.67 -17.21
N SER A 243 -22.36 9.02 -16.42
CA SER A 243 -22.76 7.90 -15.55
C SER A 243 -23.79 8.33 -14.49
N LYS A 244 -24.70 7.42 -14.10
CA LYS A 244 -25.67 7.71 -13.03
C LYS A 244 -24.98 8.16 -11.74
N ALA A 245 -23.88 7.50 -11.35
CA ALA A 245 -23.11 7.85 -10.17
C ALA A 245 -22.48 9.25 -10.27
N GLY A 246 -21.89 9.61 -11.42
CA GLY A 246 -21.37 10.95 -11.68
C GLY A 246 -22.47 12.02 -11.63
N ILE A 247 -23.61 11.77 -12.27
CA ILE A 247 -24.78 12.66 -12.27
C ILE A 247 -25.29 12.91 -10.84
N CYS A 248 -25.48 11.86 -10.05
CA CYS A 248 -25.89 12.00 -8.66
C CYS A 248 -24.84 12.77 -7.84
N PHE A 249 -23.56 12.46 -8.00
CA PHE A 249 -22.47 13.16 -7.31
C PHE A 249 -22.44 14.67 -7.61
N ILE A 250 -22.73 15.12 -8.84
CA ILE A 250 -22.81 16.58 -9.12
C ILE A 250 -23.93 17.26 -8.32
N LYS A 251 -25.03 16.56 -8.00
CA LYS A 251 -26.06 17.10 -7.09
C LYS A 251 -25.48 17.31 -5.69
N LEU A 252 -24.81 16.28 -5.14
CA LEU A 252 -24.19 16.31 -3.81
C LEU A 252 -23.08 17.38 -3.71
N LEU A 253 -22.30 17.57 -4.78
CA LEU A 253 -21.30 18.64 -4.91
C LEU A 253 -21.95 20.04 -4.94
N GLY A 254 -23.19 20.15 -5.42
CA GLY A 254 -23.99 21.38 -5.34
C GLY A 254 -24.34 21.78 -3.90
N GLU A 255 -24.50 20.80 -3.00
CA GLU A 255 -24.75 21.03 -1.58
C GLU A 255 -23.44 21.25 -0.80
N ASP A 256 -22.49 20.31 -0.87
CA ASP A 256 -21.21 20.36 -0.16
C ASP A 256 -20.01 20.46 -1.12
N GLU A 257 -19.18 21.50 -0.99
CA GLU A 257 -17.95 21.64 -1.77
C GLU A 257 -16.92 20.55 -1.41
N MET A 258 -16.97 20.04 -0.17
CA MET A 258 -16.13 18.93 0.30
C MET A 258 -16.77 17.56 0.02
N ALA A 259 -17.80 17.47 -0.84
CA ALA A 259 -18.48 16.21 -1.14
C ALA A 259 -17.51 15.13 -1.66
N PHE A 260 -16.51 15.51 -2.48
CA PHE A 260 -15.49 14.57 -2.96
C PHE A 260 -14.63 14.01 -1.81
N ASP A 261 -14.12 14.89 -0.96
CA ASP A 261 -13.24 14.54 0.16
C ASP A 261 -14.00 13.77 1.27
N ASN A 262 -15.29 14.05 1.48
CA ASN A 262 -16.17 13.26 2.33
C ASN A 262 -16.46 11.87 1.72
N LEU A 263 -16.75 11.78 0.41
CA LEU A 263 -16.98 10.51 -0.28
C LEU A 263 -15.73 9.60 -0.24
N TYR A 264 -14.54 10.20 -0.32
CA TYR A 264 -13.27 9.51 -0.13
C TYR A 264 -13.18 8.80 1.23
N CYS A 265 -13.55 9.49 2.32
CA CYS A 265 -13.52 8.91 3.66
C CYS A 265 -14.47 7.70 3.76
N VAL A 266 -15.70 7.85 3.24
CA VAL A 266 -16.70 6.76 3.16
C VAL A 266 -16.18 5.58 2.35
N ALA A 267 -15.60 5.86 1.18
CA ALA A 267 -15.04 4.84 0.30
C ALA A 267 -13.90 4.05 0.95
N PHE A 268 -13.03 4.70 1.72
CA PHE A 268 -11.93 4.04 2.42
C PHE A 268 -12.43 3.14 3.56
N GLN A 269 -13.35 3.64 4.39
CA GLN A 269 -13.96 2.85 5.45
C GLN A 269 -14.75 1.65 4.89
N MET A 270 -15.46 1.84 3.77
CA MET A 270 -16.15 0.76 3.06
C MET A 270 -15.18 -0.30 2.50
N MET A 271 -14.04 0.13 1.96
CA MET A 271 -13.03 -0.77 1.42
C MET A 271 -12.48 -1.69 2.52
N ASP A 272 -12.16 -1.15 3.71
CA ASP A 272 -11.71 -1.97 4.84
C ASP A 272 -12.81 -2.89 5.40
N ALA A 273 -14.06 -2.42 5.48
CA ALA A 273 -15.19 -3.26 5.89
C ALA A 273 -15.37 -4.46 4.93
N GLN A 274 -15.24 -4.25 3.62
CA GLN A 274 -15.29 -5.31 2.62
C GLN A 274 -14.06 -6.23 2.67
N TRP A 275 -12.87 -5.66 2.93
CA TRP A 275 -11.63 -6.40 3.12
C TRP A 275 -11.74 -7.40 4.28
N LEU A 276 -12.20 -6.93 5.44
CA LEU A 276 -12.43 -7.74 6.63
C LEU A 276 -13.53 -8.80 6.39
N ALA A 277 -14.64 -8.43 5.76
CA ALA A 277 -15.73 -9.36 5.45
C ALA A 277 -15.29 -10.50 4.52
N LYS A 278 -14.42 -10.21 3.54
CA LYS A 278 -13.82 -11.20 2.63
C LYS A 278 -12.67 -11.98 3.25
N ARG A 279 -12.09 -11.51 4.36
CA ARG A 279 -10.76 -11.93 4.87
C ARG A 279 -9.70 -11.85 3.77
N ALA A 280 -9.74 -10.76 3.01
CA ALA A 280 -8.88 -10.53 1.87
C ALA A 280 -7.41 -10.47 2.28
N SER A 281 -6.53 -10.88 1.38
CA SER A 281 -5.11 -10.60 1.39
C SER A 281 -4.77 -9.60 0.28
N TYR A 282 -3.51 -9.16 0.23
CA TYR A 282 -2.96 -8.32 -0.82
C TYR A 282 -3.30 -8.78 -2.25
N MET A 283 -3.45 -10.10 -2.46
CA MET A 283 -3.82 -10.67 -3.77
C MET A 283 -5.25 -10.31 -4.21
N GLU A 284 -6.17 -10.11 -3.27
CA GLU A 284 -7.58 -9.78 -3.52
C GLU A 284 -7.84 -8.26 -3.61
N PHE A 285 -6.82 -7.41 -3.44
CA PHE A 285 -6.97 -5.95 -3.37
C PHE A 285 -7.77 -5.34 -4.54
N ASN A 286 -7.50 -5.79 -5.77
CA ASN A 286 -8.23 -5.34 -6.96
C ASN A 286 -9.69 -5.85 -7.01
N GLU A 287 -10.02 -6.95 -6.32
CA GLU A 287 -11.39 -7.43 -6.17
C GLU A 287 -12.16 -6.60 -5.13
N VAL A 288 -11.51 -6.30 -3.99
CA VAL A 288 -12.09 -5.47 -2.94
C VAL A 288 -12.39 -4.05 -3.47
N LEU A 289 -11.44 -3.42 -4.18
CA LEU A 289 -11.70 -2.11 -4.82
C LEU A 289 -12.87 -2.13 -5.81
N LYS A 290 -13.01 -3.18 -6.62
CA LYS A 290 -14.17 -3.32 -7.53
C LYS A 290 -15.48 -3.45 -6.75
N ALA A 291 -15.49 -4.25 -5.68
CA ALA A 291 -16.66 -4.38 -4.81
C ALA A 291 -16.99 -3.07 -4.09
N THR A 292 -15.99 -2.25 -3.75
CA THR A 292 -16.16 -0.93 -3.12
C THR A 292 -16.80 0.03 -4.12
N ARG A 293 -16.24 0.11 -5.34
CA ARG A 293 -16.81 0.88 -6.45
C ARG A 293 -18.28 0.52 -6.71
N THR A 294 -18.59 -0.76 -6.90
CA THR A 294 -19.96 -1.22 -7.18
C THR A 294 -20.93 -0.93 -6.04
N GLN A 295 -20.47 -0.94 -4.78
CA GLN A 295 -21.31 -0.57 -3.65
C GLN A 295 -21.54 0.95 -3.56
N LEU A 296 -20.53 1.77 -3.82
CA LEU A 296 -20.68 3.23 -3.90
C LEU A 296 -21.58 3.67 -5.07
N GLU A 297 -21.46 3.04 -6.25
CA GLU A 297 -22.34 3.28 -7.40
C GLU A 297 -23.82 2.99 -7.07
N ARG A 298 -24.09 2.02 -6.18
CA ARG A 298 -25.44 1.71 -5.67
C ARG A 298 -25.92 2.73 -4.65
N GLU A 299 -25.11 3.08 -3.66
CA GLU A 299 -25.50 4.03 -2.60
C GLU A 299 -25.70 5.45 -3.16
N LEU A 300 -24.85 5.91 -4.08
CA LEU A 300 -25.06 7.16 -4.84
C LEU A 300 -26.29 7.12 -5.77
N SER A 301 -26.88 5.95 -5.99
CA SER A 301 -28.03 5.73 -6.87
C SER A 301 -29.37 5.64 -6.13
N LEU A 302 -29.36 5.75 -4.79
CA LEU A 302 -30.56 5.78 -3.94
C LEU A 302 -31.31 7.12 -4.08
N ASP A 303 -32.63 7.07 -3.94
CA ASP A 303 -33.50 8.24 -4.18
C ASP A 303 -33.56 9.22 -3.00
N ASP A 304 -33.12 8.79 -1.81
CA ASP A 304 -33.12 9.54 -0.55
C ASP A 304 -31.75 10.14 -0.16
N VAL A 305 -30.76 10.06 -1.05
CA VAL A 305 -29.41 10.61 -0.83
C VAL A 305 -29.31 12.04 -1.37
N PHE A 306 -29.28 13.02 -0.47
CA PHE A 306 -29.14 14.45 -0.78
C PHE A 306 -27.80 15.03 -0.30
N SER A 307 -27.13 14.35 0.62
CA SER A 307 -25.79 14.61 1.13
C SER A 307 -24.95 13.33 1.18
N ILE A 308 -23.62 13.46 1.21
CA ILE A 308 -22.71 12.34 1.49
C ILE A 308 -23.02 11.68 2.85
N ARG A 309 -23.63 12.43 3.78
CA ARG A 309 -24.04 11.93 5.10
C ARG A 309 -25.21 10.94 5.06
N ASP A 310 -25.99 10.94 3.98
CA ASP A 310 -27.17 10.10 3.82
C ASP A 310 -26.80 8.72 3.25
N LEU A 311 -25.58 8.55 2.74
CA LEU A 311 -25.07 7.25 2.28
C LEU A 311 -25.08 6.26 3.45
N PRO A 312 -25.65 5.05 3.31
CA PRO A 312 -25.63 4.02 4.35
C PRO A 312 -24.23 3.76 4.93
N ALA A 313 -23.20 3.79 4.08
CA ALA A 313 -21.80 3.63 4.47
C ALA A 313 -21.22 4.79 5.31
N TYR A 314 -21.83 5.97 5.32
CA TYR A 314 -21.39 7.09 6.15
C TYR A 314 -21.42 6.74 7.65
N ASN A 315 -22.35 5.87 8.05
CA ASN A 315 -22.48 5.38 9.43
C ASN A 315 -21.28 4.54 9.93
N MET A 316 -20.36 4.16 9.05
CA MET A 316 -19.11 3.50 9.44
C MET A 316 -18.02 4.49 9.88
N LEU A 317 -18.19 5.79 9.64
CA LEU A 317 -17.22 6.81 10.01
C LEU A 317 -17.39 7.25 11.48
N THR A 318 -16.27 7.31 12.19
CA THR A 318 -16.13 7.76 13.57
C THR A 318 -15.15 8.92 13.63
N ARG A 319 -15.42 9.89 14.52
CA ARG A 319 -14.64 11.12 14.65
C ARG A 319 -13.75 11.10 15.87
#